data_AF-A0A645H3C0-F1
#
_entry.id   AF-A0A645H3C0-F1
#
_cell.length_a   1.000
_cell.length_b   1.000
_cell.length_c   1.000
_cell.angle_alpha   90.00
_cell.angle_beta   90.00
_cell.angle_gamma   90.00
#
_symmetry.space_group_name_H-M   'P 1'
#
loop_
_entity.id
_entity.type
_entity.pdbx_description
1 polymer ?
#
loop_
_entity_poly.entity_id
_entity_poly.type
_entity_poly.pdbx_seq_one_letter_code
_entity_poly.pdbx_strand_id
1 'polypeptide(L)' 'MRGIIPTPRWMRKSLPRIAQYTVLGIATILIFVPIVILIFGSLKTTGQMYTYPYSFPYPAHWDNIINILKTPHFGR' A
#
# COMPACT_ATOMS: atom_id res chain seq x y z
N MET A 1 4.03 25.83 42.44
CA MET A 1 3.11 24.69 42.66
C MET A 1 2.77 24.08 41.30
N ARG A 2 3.29 22.90 40.95
CA ARG A 2 2.96 22.22 39.68
C ARG A 2 1.63 21.49 39.87
N GLY A 3 0.55 22.03 39.31
CA GLY A 3 -0.74 21.34 39.27
C GLY A 3 -0.63 20.09 38.38
N ILE A 4 -0.61 18.92 39.01
CA ILE A 4 -0.71 17.64 38.31
C ILE A 4 -2.17 17.55 37.84
N ILE A 5 -2.42 17.85 36.58
CA ILE A 5 -3.75 17.66 35.98
C ILE A 5 -4.04 16.15 36.01
N PRO A 6 -5.06 15.68 36.74
CA PRO A 6 -5.39 14.27 36.79
C PRO A 6 -5.95 13.85 35.43
N THR A 7 -5.10 13.29 34.57
CA THR A 7 -5.53 12.74 33.29
C THR A 7 -6.51 11.58 33.55
N PRO A 8 -7.72 11.62 32.96
CA PRO A 8 -8.71 10.57 33.16
C PRO A 8 -8.17 9.20 32.73
N ARG A 9 -8.54 8.13 33.44
CA ARG A 9 -8.08 6.74 33.15
C ARG A 9 -8.37 6.30 31.71
N TRP A 10 -9.44 6.80 31.09
CA TRP A 10 -9.78 6.53 29.69
C TRP A 10 -8.80 7.21 28.72
N MET A 11 -8.39 8.45 29.01
CA MET A 11 -7.45 9.23 28.22
C MET A 11 -6.02 8.64 28.24
N ARG A 12 -5.62 8.04 29.37
CA ARG A 12 -4.35 7.28 29.47
C ARG A 12 -4.32 6.02 28.60
N LYS A 13 -5.47 5.41 28.30
CA LYS A 13 -5.59 4.21 27.45
C LYS A 13 -5.77 4.55 25.97
N SER A 14 -6.39 5.69 25.65
CA SER A 14 -6.63 6.09 24.26
C SER A 14 -5.38 6.58 23.54
N LEU A 15 -4.49 7.30 24.23
CA LEU A 15 -3.22 7.79 23.65
C LEU A 15 -2.32 6.67 23.09
N PRO A 16 -2.03 5.57 23.83
CA PRO A 16 -1.24 4.47 23.29
C PRO A 16 -1.98 3.72 22.18
N ARG A 17 -3.32 3.64 22.21
CA ARG A 17 -4.11 3.00 21.14
C ARG A 17 -4.05 3.78 19.83
N ILE A 18 -4.10 5.11 19.88
CA ILE A 18 -3.95 5.95 18.69
C ILE A 18 -2.57 5.73 18.08
N ALA A 19 -1.50 5.79 18.89
CA ALA A 19 -0.15 5.54 18.41
C ALA A 19 -0.03 4.12 17.81
N GLN A 20 -0.59 3.11 18.47
CA GLN A 20 -0.60 1.73 17.98
C GLN A 20 -1.31 1.61 16.63
N TYR A 21 -2.51 2.18 16.48
CA TYR A 21 -3.24 2.12 15.21
C TYR A 21 -2.60 2.95 14.11
N THR A 22 -1.95 4.07 14.43
CA THR A 22 -1.15 4.82 13.45
C THR A 22 0.01 3.99 12.93
N VAL A 23 0.77 3.34 13.83
CA VAL A 23 1.88 2.44 13.45
C VAL A 23 1.36 1.27 12.61
N LEU A 24 0.27 0.63 13.03
CA LEU A 24 -0.36 -0.46 12.27
C LEU A 24 -0.87 0.02 10.90
N GLY A 25 -1.44 1.21 10.81
CA GLY A 25 -1.89 1.81 9.55
C GLY A 25 -0.73 2.07 8.60
N ILE A 26 0.36 2.67 9.09
CA ILE A 26 1.58 2.90 8.30
C ILE A 26 2.18 1.57 7.84
N ALA A 27 2.31 0.59 8.74
CA ALA A 27 2.82 -0.74 8.41
C ALA A 27 1.98 -1.41 7.32
N THR A 28 0.66 -1.29 7.41
CA THR A 28 -0.27 -1.81 6.41
C THR A 28 -0.03 -1.13 5.06
N ILE A 29 0.03 0.20 5.01
CA ILE A 29 0.31 0.94 3.77
C ILE A 29 1.64 0.49 3.15
N LEU A 30 2.70 0.38 3.96
CA LEU A 30 4.02 -0.04 3.49
C LEU A 30 4.03 -1.44 2.88
N ILE A 31 3.19 -2.36 3.38
CA ILE A 31 3.05 -3.71 2.82
C ILE A 31 2.19 -3.69 1.55
N PHE A 32 1.10 -2.92 1.52
CA PHE A 32 0.16 -2.93 0.40
C PHE A 32 0.66 -2.15 -0.82
N VAL A 33 1.37 -1.03 -0.62
CA VAL A 33 1.89 -0.20 -1.72
C VAL A 33 2.71 -0.99 -2.75
N PRO A 34 3.73 -1.80 -2.39
CA PRO A 34 4.49 -2.56 -3.39
C PRO A 34 3.62 -3.58 -4.14
N ILE A 35 2.62 -4.19 -3.49
CA ILE A 35 1.69 -5.12 -4.14
C ILE A 35 0.87 -4.38 -5.20
N VAL A 36 0.34 -3.21 -4.87
CA VAL A 36 -0.42 -2.37 -5.81
C VAL A 36 0.45 -1.92 -6.98
N ILE A 37 1.70 -1.54 -6.72
CA ILE A 37 2.66 -1.16 -7.78
C ILE A 37 2.94 -2.35 -8.72
N LEU A 38 3.07 -3.57 -8.21
CA LEU A 38 3.27 -4.75 -9.05
C LEU A 38 2.07 -5.00 -9.97
N ILE A 39 0.85 -4.91 -9.42
CA ILE A 39 -0.38 -5.05 -10.20
C ILE A 39 -0.46 -3.95 -11.27
N PHE A 40 -0.24 -2.69 -10.91
CA PHE A 40 -0.28 -1.58 -11.86
C PHE A 40 0.84 -1.66 -12.90
N GLY A 41 2.03 -2.06 -12.49
CA GLY A 41 3.18 -2.29 -13.37
C GLY A 41 2.89 -3.35 -14.41
N SER A 42 2.19 -4.43 -14.05
CA SER A 42 1.79 -5.48 -15.01
C SER A 42 0.85 -4.96 -16.11
N LEU A 43 0.06 -3.93 -15.82
CA LEU A 43 -0.91 -3.31 -16.73
C LEU A 43 -0.38 -2.06 -17.44
N LYS A 44 0.84 -1.61 -17.13
CA LYS A 44 1.47 -0.40 -17.70
C LYS A 44 2.56 -0.75 -18.70
N THR A 45 2.89 0.21 -19.55
CA THR A 45 4.14 0.15 -20.33
C THR A 45 5.34 0.50 -19.45
N THR A 46 6.54 0.09 -19.88
CA THR A 46 7.80 0.43 -19.20
C THR A 46 7.97 1.94 -19.02
N GLY A 47 7.64 2.74 -20.03
CA GLY A 47 7.70 4.20 -19.95
C GLY A 47 6.77 4.76 -18.87
N GLN A 48 5.51 4.30 -18.84
CA GLN A 48 4.53 4.74 -17.83
C GLN A 48 4.94 4.34 -16.41
N MET A 49 5.59 3.19 -16.23
CA MET A 49 6.08 2.75 -14.92
C MET A 49 7.14 3.69 -14.35
N TYR A 50 8.04 4.21 -15.19
CA TYR A 50 9.08 5.16 -14.75
C TYR A 50 8.55 6.59 -14.59
N THR A 51 7.60 7.02 -15.42
CA THR A 51 7.10 8.41 -15.37
C THR A 51 5.98 8.60 -14.33
N TYR A 52 5.10 7.62 -14.19
CA TYR A 52 3.92 7.72 -13.30
C TYR A 52 3.70 6.40 -12.53
N PRO A 53 4.62 5.99 -11.62
CA PRO A 53 4.55 4.70 -10.95
C PRO A 53 3.26 4.51 -10.14
N TYR A 54 2.83 5.55 -9.42
CA TYR A 54 1.69 5.50 -8.49
C TYR A 54 0.35 5.89 -9.10
N SER A 55 0.30 6.26 -10.39
CA SER A 55 -0.98 6.55 -11.05
C SER A 55 -1.77 5.28 -11.34
N PHE A 56 -3.07 5.40 -11.54
CA PHE A 56 -3.87 4.30 -12.06
C PHE A 56 -3.40 3.92 -13.49
N PRO A 57 -3.36 2.62 -13.87
CA PRO A 57 -3.00 2.22 -15.23
C PRO A 57 -4.04 2.71 -16.24
N TYR A 58 -3.66 3.65 -17.11
CA TYR A 58 -4.52 4.17 -18.16
C TYR A 58 -3.71 4.51 -19.43
N PRO A 59 -4.04 3.95 -20.61
CA PRO A 59 -4.94 2.80 -20.79
C PRO A 59 -4.37 1.53 -20.11
N ALA A 60 -5.23 0.60 -19.72
CA ALA A 60 -4.81 -0.66 -19.10
C ALA A 60 -4.41 -1.69 -20.17
N HIS A 61 -3.14 -2.12 -20.17
CA HIS A 61 -2.58 -3.07 -21.13
C HIS A 61 -2.80 -4.52 -20.70
N TRP A 62 -4.03 -5.01 -20.84
CA TRP A 62 -4.40 -6.40 -20.50
C TRP A 62 -3.65 -7.47 -21.31
N ASP A 63 -3.17 -7.12 -22.50
CA ASP A 63 -2.39 -8.01 -23.35
C ASP A 63 -1.14 -8.54 -22.63
N ASN A 64 -0.54 -7.75 -21.74
CA ASN A 64 0.63 -8.18 -20.95
C ASN A 64 0.33 -9.44 -20.14
N ILE A 65 -0.82 -9.46 -19.44
CA ILE A 65 -1.26 -10.60 -18.64
C ILE A 65 -1.61 -11.78 -19.57
N ILE A 66 -2.40 -11.52 -20.61
CA ILE A 66 -2.84 -12.55 -21.56
C ILE A 66 -1.65 -13.25 -22.22
N ASN A 67 -0.61 -12.50 -22.59
CA ASN A 67 0.60 -13.04 -23.21
C ASN A 67 1.40 -13.93 -22.25
N ILE A 68 1.51 -13.54 -20.98
CA ILE A 68 2.15 -14.35 -19.95
C ILE A 68 1.37 -15.66 -19.75
N LEU A 69 0.04 -15.59 -19.63
CA LEU A 69 -0.81 -16.78 -19.46
C LEU A 69 -0.72 -17.76 -20.64
N LYS A 70 -0.45 -17.25 -21.85
CA LYS A 70 -0.26 -18.05 -23.07
C LYS A 70 1.16 -18.61 -23.23
N THR A 71 2.10 -18.25 -22.36
CA THR A 71 3.51 -18.68 -22.48
C THR A 71 3.64 -20.18 -22.16
N PRO A 72 4.35 -21.00 -22.96
CA PRO A 72 4.39 -22.47 -22.81
C PRO A 72 4.90 -23.01 -21.46
N HIS A 73 5.64 -22.19 -20.72
CA HIS A 73 6.22 -22.52 -19.42
C HIS A 73 5.43 -21.91 -18.25
N PHE A 74 4.35 -21.18 -18.53
CA PHE A 74 3.52 -20.61 -17.49
C PHE A 74 2.78 -21.72 -16.73
N GLY A 75 3.13 -21.91 -15.45
CA GLY A 75 2.50 -22.92 -14.58
C GLY A 75 3.11 -24.32 -14.65
N ARG A 76 4.27 -24.49 -15.29
CA ARG A 76 5.11 -25.69 -15.20
C ARG A 76 6.33 -25.45 -14.31
#